data_AF-A0A3E0QEN8-F1
#
_entry.id   AF-A0A3E0QEN8-F1
#
_cell.length_a   1.000
_cell.length_b   1.000
_cell.length_c   1.000
_cell.angle_alpha   90.00
_cell.angle_beta   90.00
_cell.angle_gamma   90.00
#
_symmetry.space_group_name_H-M   'P 1'
#
loop_
_entity.id
_entity.type
_entity.pdbx_description
1 polymer ?
#
loop_
_entity_poly.entity_id
_entity_poly.type
_entity_poly.pdbx_seq_one_letter_code
_entity_poly.pdbx_strand_id
1 'polypeptide(L)'
;MRYLLIIPALATAALFSCTNSSKEPEHREMPAEMMQKGDYLPGIDLNSLASLHDSICGMSLKDGVKDTMQLGDMLIGFCSKGCKKAYAAKLENK
;
A
#
# COMPACT_ATOMS: atom_id res chain seq x y z
N MET A 1 -45.31 38.92 23.14
CA MET A 1 -45.95 37.79 23.84
C MET A 1 -46.10 36.63 22.87
N ARG A 2 -45.70 35.44 23.30
CA ARG A 2 -46.10 34.08 22.82
C ARG A 2 -45.98 33.79 21.31
N TYR A 3 -45.02 32.98 20.85
CA TYR A 3 -45.00 31.50 20.89
C TYR A 3 -46.32 30.85 20.43
N LEU A 4 -46.32 30.27 19.22
CA LEU A 4 -46.41 28.81 18.97
C LEU A 4 -47.10 28.49 17.63
N LEU A 5 -46.33 27.78 16.77
CA LEU A 5 -46.70 26.61 15.96
C LEU A 5 -47.78 26.83 14.85
N ILE A 6 -47.76 26.19 13.69
CA ILE A 6 -47.74 24.73 13.45
C ILE A 6 -47.36 24.48 11.98
N ILE A 7 -46.25 23.76 11.78
CA ILE A 7 -46.00 22.67 10.80
C ILE A 7 -46.58 22.81 9.37
N PRO A 8 -45.72 22.87 8.33
CA PRO A 8 -45.98 22.15 7.09
C PRO A 8 -45.25 20.81 7.08
N ALA A 9 -46.07 19.78 6.88
CA ALA A 9 -45.74 18.40 6.60
C ALA A 9 -44.57 18.31 5.60
N LEU A 10 -43.52 17.59 5.97
CA LEU A 10 -43.33 16.18 5.61
C LEU A 10 -43.09 15.99 4.10
N ALA A 11 -41.80 15.85 3.80
CA ALA A 11 -41.23 14.87 2.88
C ALA A 11 -41.75 14.84 1.44
N THR A 12 -40.98 15.46 0.54
CA THR A 12 -40.90 15.02 -0.86
C THR A 12 -39.47 14.60 -1.20
N ALA A 13 -39.34 13.28 -1.32
CA ALA A 13 -38.31 12.49 -1.96
C ALA A 13 -37.16 13.24 -2.66
N ALA A 14 -36.00 13.27 -2.00
CA ALA A 14 -34.74 13.33 -2.73
C ALA A 14 -34.52 11.98 -3.41
N LEU A 15 -34.94 11.86 -4.68
CA LEU A 15 -34.51 10.78 -5.55
C LEU A 15 -33.00 10.93 -5.75
N PHE A 16 -32.21 10.20 -4.95
CA PHE A 16 -30.80 9.96 -5.22
C PHE A 16 -30.72 9.22 -6.56
N SER A 17 -30.44 9.97 -7.63
CA SER A 17 -30.07 9.43 -8.92
C SER A 17 -28.65 8.85 -8.78
N CYS A 18 -28.56 7.61 -8.33
CA CYS A 18 -27.35 6.82 -8.49
C CYS A 18 -27.28 6.40 -9.96
N THR A 19 -26.60 7.20 -10.78
CA THR A 19 -26.11 6.76 -12.08
C THR A 19 -25.09 5.66 -11.83
N ASN A 20 -25.57 4.42 -11.78
CA ASN A 20 -24.73 3.24 -11.67
C ASN A 20 -24.03 3.05 -13.02
N SER A 21 -22.97 3.83 -13.25
CA SER A 21 -22.04 3.60 -14.36
C SER A 21 -21.18 2.40 -13.97
N SER A 22 -21.79 1.22 -14.03
CA SER A 22 -21.08 -0.05 -13.99
C SER A 22 -20.37 -0.21 -15.34
N LYS A 23 -19.32 0.58 -15.55
CA LYS A 23 -18.27 0.23 -16.50
C LYS A 23 -17.51 -0.90 -15.87
N GLU A 24 -17.91 -2.12 -16.22
CA GLU A 24 -17.06 -3.29 -16.10
C GLU A 24 -15.70 -2.92 -16.71
N PRO A 25 -14.59 -2.97 -15.95
CA PRO A 25 -13.29 -2.75 -16.55
C PRO A 25 -13.06 -3.89 -17.54
N GLU A 26 -12.85 -3.57 -18.83
CA GLU A 26 -12.36 -4.54 -19.80
C GLU A 26 -11.13 -5.22 -19.19
N HIS A 27 -11.26 -6.50 -18.84
CA HIS A 27 -10.14 -7.33 -18.46
C HIS A 27 -9.35 -7.61 -19.75
N ARG A 28 -8.51 -6.66 -20.13
CA ARG A 28 -7.47 -6.90 -21.13
C ARG A 28 -6.48 -7.83 -20.48
N GLU A 29 -6.43 -9.06 -20.95
CA GLU A 29 -5.36 -10.00 -20.67
C GLU A 29 -4.04 -9.31 -21.07
N MET A 30 -3.33 -8.75 -20.07
CA MET A 30 -1.96 -8.29 -20.30
C MET A 30 -1.13 -9.54 -20.61
N PRO A 31 -0.31 -9.53 -21.67
CA PRO A 31 0.62 -10.62 -21.94
C PRO A 31 1.42 -10.92 -20.69
N ALA A 32 1.37 -12.18 -20.21
CA ALA A 32 2.12 -12.65 -19.05
C ALA A 32 3.64 -12.50 -19.20
N GLU A 33 4.11 -12.09 -20.38
CA GLU A 33 5.51 -11.93 -20.76
C GLU A 33 6.16 -10.61 -20.29
N MET A 34 5.40 -9.72 -19.62
CA MET A 34 5.95 -8.47 -19.07
C MET A 34 6.10 -8.47 -17.54
N MET A 35 6.13 -9.62 -16.87
CA MET A 35 6.68 -9.66 -15.51
C MET A 35 8.20 -9.50 -15.61
N GLN A 36 8.66 -8.24 -15.66
CA GLN A 36 10.06 -7.89 -15.47
C GLN A 36 10.57 -8.68 -14.27
N LYS A 37 11.54 -9.58 -14.52
CA LYS A 37 12.32 -10.23 -13.46
C LYS A 37 12.87 -9.10 -12.61
N GLY A 38 12.25 -8.86 -11.46
CA GLY A 38 12.56 -7.70 -10.64
C GLY A 38 14.05 -7.66 -10.35
N ASP A 39 14.65 -6.47 -10.35
CA ASP A 39 16.04 -6.26 -9.99
C ASP A 39 16.23 -6.60 -8.51
N TYR A 40 16.38 -7.88 -8.20
CA TYR A 40 16.72 -8.38 -6.89
C TYR A 40 18.25 -8.45 -6.78
N LEU A 41 18.78 -8.13 -5.60
CA LEU A 41 20.19 -8.26 -5.28
C LEU A 41 20.55 -9.75 -5.27
N PRO A 42 21.41 -10.22 -6.18
CA PRO A 42 21.84 -11.61 -6.20
C PRO A 42 22.76 -11.88 -5.00
N GLY A 43 22.67 -13.08 -4.43
CA GLY A 43 23.62 -13.55 -3.41
C GLY A 43 23.41 -13.00 -2.00
N ILE A 44 22.27 -12.35 -1.71
CA ILE A 44 21.90 -12.03 -0.34
C ILE A 44 21.51 -13.32 0.38
N ASP A 45 22.27 -13.69 1.42
CA ASP A 45 21.86 -14.75 2.34
C ASP A 45 20.71 -14.24 3.22
N LEU A 46 19.52 -14.79 3.01
CA LEU A 46 18.33 -14.41 3.78
C LEU A 46 18.49 -14.66 5.29
N ASN A 47 19.37 -15.58 5.70
CA ASN A 47 19.63 -15.86 7.12
C ASN A 47 20.47 -14.76 7.80
N SER A 48 21.20 -13.96 7.02
CA SER A 48 21.95 -12.81 7.53
C SER A 48 21.06 -11.58 7.76
N LEU A 49 19.82 -11.60 7.27
CA LEU A 49 18.87 -10.50 7.44
C LEU A 49 18.27 -10.53 8.84
N ALA A 50 18.11 -9.35 9.44
CA ALA A 50 17.43 -9.18 10.72
C ALA A 50 15.94 -9.60 10.67
N SER A 51 15.35 -9.64 9.47
CA SER A 51 13.97 -10.06 9.23
C SER A 51 13.82 -10.60 7.81
N LEU A 52 12.95 -11.60 7.66
CA LEU A 52 12.52 -12.12 6.35
C LEU A 52 11.33 -11.35 5.75
N HIS A 53 10.88 -10.29 6.42
CA HIS A 53 9.81 -9.40 5.97
C HIS A 53 10.29 -7.95 5.98
N ASP A 54 9.89 -7.19 4.97
CA ASP A 54 10.13 -5.76 4.88
C ASP A 54 9.45 -5.02 6.05
N SER A 55 10.22 -4.27 6.83
CA SER A 55 9.74 -3.60 8.04
C SER A 55 8.80 -2.41 7.78
N ILE A 56 8.64 -2.00 6.51
CA ILE A 56 7.76 -0.89 6.11
C ILE A 56 6.44 -1.40 5.55
N CYS A 57 6.47 -2.35 4.63
CA CYS A 57 5.27 -2.83 3.95
C CYS A 57 4.84 -4.25 4.35
N GLY A 58 5.65 -4.98 5.11
CA GLY A 58 5.36 -6.33 5.55
C GLY A 58 5.53 -7.42 4.47
N MET A 59 5.98 -7.05 3.27
CA MET A 59 6.19 -8.02 2.19
C MET A 59 7.28 -9.04 2.55
N SER A 60 7.06 -10.29 2.14
CA SER A 60 8.08 -11.35 2.21
C SER A 60 9.29 -10.99 1.36
N LEU A 61 10.49 -11.18 1.91
CA LEU A 61 11.76 -11.03 1.22
C LEU A 61 12.27 -12.35 0.63
N LYS A 62 11.56 -13.46 0.84
CA LYS A 62 11.90 -14.78 0.28
C LYS A 62 11.85 -14.79 -1.26
N ASP A 63 11.00 -13.95 -1.83
CA ASP A 63 10.84 -13.79 -3.28
C ASP A 63 11.93 -12.91 -3.90
N GLY A 64 12.76 -12.29 -3.05
CA GLY A 64 13.93 -11.52 -3.42
C GLY A 64 14.04 -10.19 -2.66
N VAL A 65 15.27 -9.78 -2.40
CA VAL A 65 15.61 -8.51 -1.75
C VAL A 65 16.02 -7.51 -2.83
N LYS A 66 15.39 -6.33 -2.89
CA LYS A 66 15.74 -5.30 -3.88
C LYS A 66 16.73 -4.26 -3.36
N ASP A 67 16.81 -4.11 -2.05
CA ASP A 67 17.71 -3.16 -1.42
C ASP A 67 18.04 -3.61 0.01
N THR A 68 19.18 -3.15 0.55
CA THR A 68 19.62 -3.47 1.91
C THR A 68 20.14 -2.23 2.63
N MET A 69 20.12 -2.26 3.96
CA MET A 69 20.72 -1.24 4.83
C MET A 69 21.37 -1.90 6.04
N GLN A 70 22.60 -1.51 6.36
CA GLN A 70 23.27 -1.91 7.60
C GLN A 70 22.78 -1.00 8.74
N LEU A 71 22.34 -1.56 9.85
CA LEU A 71 21.97 -0.83 11.08
C LEU A 71 22.67 -1.46 12.28
N GLY A 72 23.80 -0.89 12.68
CA GLY A 72 24.71 -1.54 13.63
C GLY A 72 25.23 -2.87 13.07
N ASP A 73 25.12 -3.94 13.86
CA ASP A 73 25.54 -5.29 13.46
C ASP A 73 24.47 -6.04 12.64
N MET A 74 23.33 -5.40 12.35
CA MET A 74 22.20 -6.01 11.63
C MET A 74 22.16 -5.59 10.16
N LEU A 75 21.92 -6.56 9.27
CA LEU A 75 21.58 -6.30 7.87
C LEU A 75 20.06 -6.31 7.70
N ILE A 76 19.48 -5.21 7.21
CA ILE A 76 18.04 -5.08 6.96
C ILE A 76 17.79 -5.15 5.46
N GLY A 77 16.91 -6.06 5.02
CA GLY A 77 16.48 -6.17 3.63
C GLY A 77 15.18 -5.43 3.36
N PHE A 78 14.99 -4.99 2.11
CA PHE A 78 13.81 -4.28 1.65
C PHE A 78 13.32 -4.80 0.30
N CYS A 79 12.00 -4.82 0.12
CA CYS A 79 11.37 -5.22 -1.13
C CYS A 79 11.49 -4.13 -2.21
N SER A 80 11.89 -2.90 -1.83
CA SER A 80 12.11 -1.77 -2.74
C SER A 80 13.01 -0.70 -2.14
N LYS A 81 13.63 0.12 -3.00
CA LYS A 81 14.37 1.33 -2.57
C LYS A 81 13.48 2.33 -1.81
N GLY A 82 12.18 2.37 -2.12
CA GLY A 82 11.21 3.21 -1.44
C GLY A 82 11.01 2.80 0.02
N CYS A 83 10.92 1.49 0.28
CA CYS A 83 10.82 0.96 1.65
C CYS A 83 12.09 1.28 2.45
N LYS A 84 13.28 1.15 1.86
CA LYS A 84 14.53 1.58 2.52
C LYS A 84 14.50 3.07 2.91
N LYS A 85 14.09 3.96 1.99
CA LYS A 85 14.00 5.40 2.26
C LYS A 85 13.00 5.73 3.37
N ALA A 86 11.82 5.11 3.34
CA ALA A 86 10.81 5.28 4.38
C ALA A 86 11.29 4.77 5.75
N TYR A 87 12.08 3.69 5.76
CA TYR A 87 12.71 3.18 6.97
C TYR A 87 13.76 4.13 7.53
N ALA A 88 14.66 4.65 6.68
CA ALA A 88 15.65 5.65 7.08
C ALA A 88 14.98 6.91 7.66
N ALA A 89 13.94 7.42 7.00
CA ALA A 89 13.19 8.57 7.51
C ALA A 89 12.53 8.29 8.87
N LYS A 90 12.03 7.08 9.12
CA LYS A 90 11.49 6.70 10.44
C LYS A 90 12.57 6.67 11.54
N LEU A 91 13.82 6.36 11.20
CA LEU A 91 14.92 6.36 12.17
C LEU A 91 15.34 7.78 12.55
N GLU A 92 15.35 8.71 11.60
CA GLU A 92 15.73 10.12 11.85
C GLU A 92 14.69 10.88 12.71
N ASN A 93 13.45 10.39 12.75
CA ASN A 93 12.35 10.98 13.53
C ASN A 93 12.13 10.28 14.89
N LYS A 94 13.07 9.44 15.33
CA LYS A 94 13.03 8.69 16.58
C LYS A 94 14.12 9.16 17.54
#